data_AF-A0A3D5UTA9-F1
#
_entry.id   AF-A0A3D5UTA9-F1
#
_cell.length_a   1.000
_cell.length_b   1.000
_cell.length_c   1.000
_cell.angle_alpha   90.00
_cell.angle_beta   90.00
_cell.angle_gamma   90.00
#
_symmetry.space_group_name_H-M   'P 1'
#
loop_
_entity.id
_entity.type
_entity.pdbx_description
1 polymer ?
#
loop_
_entity_poly.entity_id
_entity_poly.type
_entity_poly.pdbx_seq_one_letter_code
_entity_poly.pdbx_strand_id
1 'polypeptide(L)'
;GHNLRAHIADLEHKMKEAAADLEFETAARLRDEIKRLEATELAIADDPMARQSAVEQSVARTAKPKGRSTSGKPGTRARKYKKR
;
A
#
# COMPACT_ATOMS: atom_id res chain seq x y z
N GLY A 1 14.39 -10.80 -11.71
CA GLY A 1 13.29 -10.57 -10.76
C GLY A 1 12.79 -11.80 -10.01
N HIS A 2 13.36 -13.01 -10.18
CA HIS A 2 12.83 -14.23 -9.54
C HIS A 2 12.97 -14.28 -8.01
N ASN A 3 13.96 -13.60 -7.43
CA ASN A 3 14.25 -13.75 -5.99
C ASN A 3 13.32 -12.92 -5.08
N LEU A 4 12.87 -11.74 -5.52
CA LEU A 4 12.03 -10.87 -4.70
C LEU A 4 10.61 -11.44 -4.55
N ARG A 5 10.01 -11.94 -5.63
CA ARG A 5 8.70 -12.60 -5.58
C ARG A 5 8.70 -13.87 -4.73
N ALA A 6 9.76 -14.69 -4.83
CA ALA A 6 9.90 -15.87 -3.99
C ALA A 6 9.99 -15.47 -2.51
N HIS A 7 10.78 -14.44 -2.18
CA HIS A 7 10.90 -13.94 -0.82
C HIS A 7 9.58 -13.38 -0.27
N ILE A 8 8.82 -12.64 -1.09
CA ILE A 8 7.49 -12.14 -0.71
C ILE A 8 6.54 -13.32 -0.43
N ALA A 9 6.53 -14.36 -1.27
CA ALA A 9 5.71 -15.55 -1.06
C ALA A 9 6.04 -16.28 0.26
N ASP A 10 7.32 -16.37 0.61
CA ASP A 10 7.75 -16.95 1.89
C ASP A 10 7.27 -16.10 3.09
N LEU A 11 7.33 -14.78 2.98
CA LEU A 11 6.83 -13.87 4.02
C LEU A 11 5.30 -13.94 4.15
N GLU A 12 4.57 -14.06 3.03
CA GLU A 12 3.12 -14.28 3.05
C GLU A 12 2.75 -15.56 3.76
N HIS A 13 3.51 -16.64 3.54
CA HIS A 13 3.29 -17.92 4.22
C HIS A 13 3.47 -17.76 5.73
N LYS A 14 4.60 -17.17 6.17
CA LYS A 14 4.88 -16.89 7.59
C LYS A 14 3.83 -15.98 8.23
N MET A 15 3.31 -15.00 7.49
CA MET A 15 2.25 -14.11 7.97
C MET A 15 0.95 -14.89 8.20
N LYS A 16 0.59 -15.80 7.29
CA LYS A 16 -0.60 -16.65 7.42
C LYS A 16 -0.48 -17.63 8.58
N GLU A 17 0.69 -18.22 8.79
CA GLU A 17 0.98 -19.07 9.94
C GLU A 17 0.86 -18.29 11.26
N ALA A 18 1.52 -17.14 11.39
CA ALA A 18 1.41 -16.29 12.56
C ALA A 18 -0.04 -15.85 12.83
N ALA A 19 -0.80 -15.55 11.78
CA ALA A 19 -2.23 -15.22 11.93
C ALA A 19 -3.07 -16.42 12.37
N ALA A 20 -2.74 -17.64 11.93
CA ALA A 20 -3.40 -18.86 12.36
C ALA A 20 -3.13 -19.17 13.84
N ASP A 21 -1.92 -18.87 14.31
CA ASP A 21 -1.50 -19.01 15.71
C ASP A 21 -1.98 -17.87 16.62
N LEU A 22 -2.78 -16.93 16.10
CA LEU A 22 -3.27 -15.72 16.80
C LEU A 22 -2.17 -14.72 17.21
N GLU A 23 -1.00 -14.84 16.59
CA GLU A 23 0.17 -13.97 16.79
C GLU A 23 0.06 -12.71 15.92
N PHE A 24 -0.89 -11.83 16.26
CA PHE A 24 -1.25 -10.69 15.42
C PHE A 24 -0.18 -9.58 15.34
N GLU A 25 0.67 -9.42 16.35
CA GLU A 25 1.74 -8.42 16.32
C GLU A 25 2.78 -8.77 15.25
N THR A 26 3.21 -10.03 15.25
CA THR A 26 4.13 -10.59 14.25
C THR A 26 3.50 -10.63 12.87
N ALA A 27 2.24 -11.04 12.75
CA ALA A 27 1.51 -10.97 11.47
C ALA A 27 1.42 -9.52 10.94
N ALA A 28 1.15 -8.53 11.80
CA ALA A 28 1.11 -7.12 11.42
C ALA A 28 2.49 -6.62 10.92
N ARG A 29 3.57 -6.98 11.62
CA ARG A 29 4.93 -6.62 11.18
C ARG A 29 5.28 -7.25 9.83
N LEU A 30 4.92 -8.52 9.63
CA LEU A 30 5.15 -9.21 8.36
C LEU A 30 4.35 -8.59 7.20
N ARG A 31 3.08 -8.21 7.45
CA ARG A 31 2.26 -7.48 6.49
C ARG A 31 2.90 -6.16 6.05
N ASP A 32 3.41 -5.39 6.99
CA ASP A 32 4.04 -4.10 6.69
C ASP A 32 5.35 -4.26 5.91
N GLU A 33 6.10 -5.33 6.18
CA GLU A 33 7.31 -5.67 5.42
C GLU A 33 6.97 -6.08 3.97
N ILE A 34 5.99 -6.97 3.77
CA ILE A 34 5.51 -7.37 2.44
C ILE A 34 5.10 -6.13 1.65
N LYS A 35 4.29 -5.26 2.26
CA LYS A 35 3.80 -4.04 1.61
C LYS A 35 4.93 -3.09 1.23
N ARG A 36 5.98 -2.98 2.06
CA ARG A 36 7.17 -2.17 1.73
C ARG A 36 7.90 -2.76 0.53
N LEU A 37 8.11 -4.08 0.51
CA LEU A 37 8.81 -4.77 -0.57
C LEU A 37 8.05 -4.68 -1.90
N GLU A 38 6.74 -4.86 -1.88
CA GLU A 38 5.88 -4.65 -3.06
C GLU A 38 5.95 -3.21 -3.57
N ALA A 39 5.93 -2.23 -2.66
CA ALA A 39 6.07 -0.83 -3.02
C ALA A 39 7.45 -0.49 -3.60
N THR A 40 8.53 -1.13 -3.11
CA THR A 40 9.86 -0.99 -3.71
C THR A 40 9.92 -1.63 -5.10
N GLU A 41 9.34 -2.83 -5.29
CA GLU A 41 9.30 -3.48 -6.61
C GLU A 41 8.54 -2.61 -7.62
N LEU A 42 7.38 -2.07 -7.22
CA LEU A 42 6.59 -1.16 -8.04
C LEU A 42 7.36 0.13 -8.38
N ALA A 43 8.03 0.74 -7.39
CA ALA A 43 8.80 1.95 -7.62
C ALA A 43 10.00 1.73 -8.56
N ILE A 44 10.70 0.60 -8.43
CA ILE A 44 11.81 0.23 -9.33
C ILE A 44 11.30 -0.04 -10.75
N ALA A 45 10.13 -0.66 -10.87
CA ALA A 45 9.49 -0.89 -12.16
C ALA A 45 9.04 0.43 -12.83
N ASP A 46 8.53 1.40 -12.06
CA ASP A 46 8.10 2.71 -12.56
C ASP A 46 9.29 3.61 -12.92
N ASP A 47 10.31 3.70 -12.05
CA ASP A 47 11.53 4.47 -12.28
C ASP A 47 12.73 3.77 -11.59
N PRO A 48 13.69 3.23 -12.36
CA PRO A 48 14.88 2.58 -11.81
C PRO A 48 15.76 3.50 -10.94
N MET A 49 15.62 4.83 -11.08
CA MET A 49 16.33 5.82 -10.27
C MET A 49 15.46 6.46 -9.17
N ALA A 50 14.30 5.86 -8.88
CA ALA A 50 13.40 6.34 -7.84
C ALA A 50 14.11 6.44 -6.48
N ARG A 51 13.97 7.60 -5.84
CA ARG A 51 14.53 7.83 -4.50
C ARG A 51 13.69 7.14 -3.43
N GLN A 52 14.33 6.76 -2.32
CA GLN A 52 13.69 6.14 -1.15
C GLN A 52 12.44 6.91 -0.66
N SER A 53 12.45 8.23 -0.75
CA SER A 53 11.31 9.07 -0.38
C SER A 53 10.06 8.86 -1.23
N ALA A 54 10.22 8.46 -2.51
CA ALA A 54 9.09 8.13 -3.38
C ALA A 54 8.43 6.80 -2.98
N VAL A 55 9.23 5.82 -2.57
CA VAL A 55 8.76 4.54 -2.03
C VAL A 55 8.00 4.76 -0.73
N GLU A 56 8.54 5.53 0.20
CA GLU A 56 7.86 5.82 1.46
C GLU A 56 6.53 6.56 1.24
N GLN A 57 6.49 7.48 0.26
CA GLN A 57 5.26 8.14 -0.14
C GLN A 57 4.23 7.17 -0.73
N SER A 58 4.64 6.20 -1.55
CA SER A 58 3.71 5.20 -2.11
C SER A 58 3.16 4.29 -1.02
N VAL A 59 4.01 3.82 -0.11
CA VAL A 59 3.59 3.04 1.08
C VAL A 59 2.60 3.85 1.94
N ALA A 60 2.92 5.12 2.21
CA ALA A 60 2.07 6.00 3.01
C ALA A 60 0.72 6.32 2.32
N ARG A 61 0.71 6.51 1.01
CA ARG A 61 -0.52 6.70 0.22
C ARG A 61 -1.41 5.46 0.27
N THR A 62 -0.84 4.28 0.17
CA THR A 62 -1.56 3.00 0.26
C THR A 62 -1.97 2.67 1.70
N ALA A 63 -1.31 3.25 2.71
CA ALA A 63 -1.70 3.10 4.11
C ALA A 63 -2.86 4.03 4.51
N LYS A 64 -2.95 5.22 3.94
CA LYS A 64 -4.06 6.14 4.21
C LYS A 64 -5.33 5.71 3.46
N PRO A 65 -6.44 5.38 4.16
CA PRO A 65 -7.70 5.12 3.48
C PRO A 65 -8.16 6.39 2.77
N LYS A 66 -8.25 6.35 1.44
CA LYS A 66 -8.83 7.45 0.67
C LYS A 66 -10.33 7.45 0.92
N GLY A 67 -10.87 8.55 1.45
CA GLY A 67 -12.31 8.73 1.63
C GLY A 67 -13.04 8.50 0.30
N ARG A 68 -14.09 7.68 0.33
CA ARG A 68 -14.86 7.26 -0.85
C ARG A 68 -15.63 8.42 -1.52
N SER A 69 -15.83 9.52 -0.80
CA SER A 69 -16.51 10.74 -1.26
C SER A 69 -15.54 11.91 -1.36
N THR A 70 -15.48 12.56 -2.53
CA THR A 70 -14.86 13.89 -2.71
C THR A 70 -15.87 15.02 -2.61
N SER A 71 -17.18 14.71 -2.59
CA SER A 71 -18.25 15.68 -2.38
C SER A 71 -18.31 16.01 -0.89
N GLY A 72 -17.67 17.11 -0.50
CA GLY A 72 -17.56 17.52 0.90
C GLY A 72 -16.17 18.01 1.30
N LYS A 73 -15.18 18.01 0.39
CA LYS A 73 -13.92 18.71 0.64
C LYS A 73 -14.21 20.19 0.93
N PRO A 74 -13.67 20.76 2.02
CA PRO A 74 -13.82 22.19 2.29
C PRO A 74 -13.32 22.99 1.07
N GLY A 75 -14.16 23.91 0.58
CA GLY A 75 -13.88 24.67 -0.66
C GLY A 75 -14.50 24.12 -1.95
N THR A 76 -15.18 22.97 -1.93
CA THR A 76 -15.88 22.42 -3.11
C THR A 76 -17.40 22.49 -2.96
N ARG A 77 -18.09 23.30 -3.79
CA ARG A 77 -19.55 23.29 -3.91
C ARG A 77 -19.95 22.30 -5.01
N ALA A 78 -20.73 21.27 -4.65
CA ALA A 78 -21.36 20.39 -5.64
C ALA A 78 -22.46 21.16 -6.39
N ARG A 79 -22.14 21.68 -7.58
CA ARG A 79 -23.16 22.32 -8.44
C ARG A 79 -24.02 21.23 -9.07
N LYS A 80 -25.25 21.04 -8.56
CA LYS A 80 -26.28 20.27 -9.25
C LYS A 80 -26.69 21.06 -10.50
N TYR A 81 -26.38 20.50 -11.67
CA TYR A 81 -26.99 20.72 -12.99
C TYR A 81 -27.55 22.12 -13.31
N LYS A 82 -26.95 22.83 -14.28
CA LYS A 82 -27.61 23.90 -15.03
C LYS A 82 -28.57 23.25 -16.03
N LYS A 83 -29.88 23.26 -15.74
CA LYS A 83 -30.91 22.92 -16.74
C LYS A 83 -30.84 24.00 -17.84
N ARG A 84 -30.82 23.56 -19.09
CA ARG A 84 -30.79 24.41 -20.30
C ARG A 84 -31.97 25.37 -20.31
#